data_AF-A0A388PUT0-F1
#
_entry.id   AF-A0A388PUT0-F1
#
_cell.length_a   1.000
_cell.length_b   1.000
_cell.length_c   1.000
_cell.angle_alpha   90.00
_cell.angle_beta   90.00
_cell.angle_gamma   90.00
#
_symmetry.space_group_name_H-M   'P 1'
#
loop_
_entity.id
_entity.type
_entity.pdbx_description
1 polymer ?
#
loop_
_entity_poly.entity_id
_entity_poly.type
_entity_poly.pdbx_seq_one_letter_code
_entity_poly.pdbx_strand_id
1 'polypeptide(L)' 'MPRRREVPKRIILQDPKFGSQEVSKFVNVLMTSGKNPLLKD' A
#
# COMPACT_ATOMS: atom_id res chain seq x y z
N MET A 1 6.86 -5.68 13.69
CA MET A 1 8.30 -6.01 13.61
C MET A 1 8.57 -7.27 14.42
N PRO A 2 8.98 -8.35 13.76
CA PRO A 2 9.46 -9.57 14.38
C PRO A 2 10.98 -9.57 14.46
N ARG A 3 11.53 -10.04 15.58
CA ARG A 3 12.98 -10.22 15.75
C ARG A 3 13.46 -11.60 15.31
N ARG A 4 12.55 -12.58 15.21
CA ARG A 4 12.86 -14.01 14.97
C ARG A 4 12.00 -14.69 13.88
N ARG A 5 11.05 -13.99 13.26
CA ARG A 5 10.12 -14.54 12.24
C ARG A 5 10.10 -13.64 11.01
N GLU A 6 9.70 -14.17 9.86
CA GLU A 6 9.43 -13.35 8.67
C GLU A 6 8.22 -12.44 8.91
N VAL A 7 8.29 -11.21 8.43
CA VAL A 7 7.12 -10.32 8.39
C VAL A 7 6.28 -10.75 7.19
N PRO A 8 5.03 -11.19 7.36
CA PRO A 8 4.15 -11.41 6.23
C PRO A 8 3.98 -10.10 5.47
N LYS A 9 4.16 -10.14 4.14
CA LYS A 9 3.90 -8.98 3.29
C LYS A 9 2.40 -8.66 3.35
N ARG A 10 2.07 -7.38 3.45
CA ARG A 10 0.67 -6.93 3.43
C ARG A 10 0.10 -7.11 2.02
N ILE A 11 -1.15 -7.55 1.95
CA ILE A 11 -1.91 -7.57 0.70
C ILE A 11 -2.27 -6.12 0.37
N ILE A 12 -1.99 -5.70 -0.87
CA ILE A 12 -2.26 -4.35 -1.37
C ILE A 12 -3.32 -4.46 -2.47
N LEU A 13 -4.37 -3.66 -2.36
CA LEU A 13 -5.40 -3.55 -3.40
C LEU A 13 -4.83 -2.88 -4.66
N GLN A 14 -5.34 -3.29 -5.81
CA GLN A 14 -5.02 -2.63 -7.08
C GLN A 14 -5.60 -1.21 -7.09
N ASP A 15 -4.91 -0.29 -7.77
CA ASP A 15 -5.43 1.05 -7.99
C ASP A 15 -6.80 0.98 -8.71
N PRO A 16 -7.86 1.67 -8.24
CA PRO A 16 -9.20 1.53 -8.80
C PRO A 16 -9.36 2.21 -10.18
N LYS A 17 -8.45 3.11 -10.56
CA LYS A 17 -8.48 3.81 -11.85
C LYS A 17 -7.73 3.02 -12.92
N PHE A 18 -6.63 2.38 -12.55
CA PHE A 18 -5.70 1.72 -13.47
C PHE A 18 -5.62 0.20 -13.31
N GLY A 19 -6.28 -0.38 -12.31
CA GLY A 19 -6.21 -1.82 -12.00
C GLY A 19 -4.80 -2.32 -11.66
N SER A 20 -3.86 -1.41 -11.34
CA SER A 20 -2.45 -1.75 -11.19
C SER A 20 -2.01 -1.73 -9.73
N GLN A 21 -1.38 -2.81 -9.30
CA GLN A 21 -0.77 -2.89 -7.97
C GLN A 21 0.52 -2.07 -7.89
N GLU A 22 1.22 -1.84 -9.01
CA GLU A 22 2.44 -1.04 -9.05
C GLU A 22 2.15 0.45 -8.83
N VAL A 23 1.07 0.95 -9.43
CA VAL A 23 0.60 2.31 -9.21
C VAL A 23 0.20 2.51 -7.75
N SER A 24 -0.53 1.55 -7.17
CA SER A 24 -0.91 1.57 -5.76
C SER A 24 0.31 1.63 -4.83
N LYS A 25 1.38 0.88 -5.13
CA LYS A 25 2.66 0.94 -4.39
C LYS A 25 3.34 2.30 -4.52
N PHE A 26 3.40 2.85 -5.74
CA PHE A 26 4.02 4.14 -6.00
C PHE A 26 3.35 5.27 -5.22
N VAL A 27 2.02 5.35 -5.28
CA VAL A 27 1.25 6.36 -4.54
C VAL A 27 1.44 6.21 -3.02
N ASN A 28 1.40 4.98 -2.50
CA ASN A 28 1.60 4.71 -1.06
C ASN A 28 2.97 5.18 -0.54
N VAL A 29 4.02 5.16 -1.38
CA VAL A 29 5.35 5.66 -1.01
C VAL A 29 5.43 7.19 -1.03
N LEU A 30 4.66 7.84 -1.91
CA LEU A 30 4.61 9.30 -2.02
C LEU A 30 3.83 9.99 -0.90
N MET A 31 2.96 9.26 -0.20
CA MET A 31 2.09 9.83 0.83
C MET A 31 2.87 10.36 2.02
N THR A 32 2.90 11.68 2.18
CA THR A 32 3.31 12.39 3.39
C THR A 32 2.11 12.57 4.32
N SER A 33 2.30 12.39 5.64
CA SER A 33 1.26 12.45 6.70
C SER A 33 0.29 11.27 6.83
N GLY A 34 0.51 10.15 6.11
CA GLY A 34 -0.28 8.92 6.30
C GLY A 34 -1.71 8.95 5.75
N LYS A 35 -2.10 10.01 5.04
CA LYS A 35 -3.41 10.10 4.37
C LYS A 35 -3.39 9.26 3.10
N ASN A 36 -4.06 8.11 3.12
CA ASN A 36 -4.17 7.27 1.92
C ASN A 36 -5.35 7.69 1.06
N PRO A 37 -5.15 8.38 -0.08
CA PRO A 37 -6.27 8.78 -0.93
C PRO A 37 -6.94 7.57 -1.62
N LEU A 38 -6.24 6.42 -1.68
CA LEU A 38 -6.75 5.19 -2.30
C LEU A 38 -7.55 4.33 -1.33
N LEU A 39 -7.35 4.52 -0.02
CA LEU A 39 -8.16 3.87 1.01
C LEU A 39 -9.38 4.76 1.26
N LYS A 40 -10.47 4.49 0.55
CA LYS A 40 -11.78 4.98 0.99
C LYS A 40 -12.26 4.09 2.13
N ASP A 41 -12.91 4.72 3.12
CA ASP A 41 -13.61 4.03 4.21
C ASP A 41 -14.58 2.94 3.68
#